data_AF-A0A6A4UEJ9-F1
#
_entry.id   AF-A0A6A4UEJ9-F1
#
_cell.length_a   1.000
_cell.length_b   1.000
_cell.length_c   1.000
_cell.angle_alpha   90.00
_cell.angle_beta   90.00
_cell.angle_gamma   90.00
#
_symmetry.space_group_name_H-M   'P 1'
#
loop_
_entity.id
_entity.type
_entity.pdbx_description
1 polymer ?
#
loop_
_entity_poly.entity_id
_entity_poly.type
_entity_poly.pdbx_seq_one_letter_code
_entity_poly.pdbx_strand_id
1 'polypeptide(L)'
;MNENLNTENIINADGDSRQVELLVIPPTNTFENIDCMEMLRKCPPKHFDLAIVDPPYGIWDKLSPTGGGTTKNKPKFMNSKVDWDTSPPPQEYFDELFRVSKNQIIWGGNNFNLPTTRCFIVWDKLKGEEVTFSKVDYAWTSFNRLSEIIRANANAGFMMTGINKRIHPTQKPIELYRKILMKYADEGDLILDTHVGSGSSLIACIEGGFNYYGCEIDNEYYEAAKKRIGRAFRKYELAFADEAV
;
A
#
# COMPACT_ATOMS: atom_id res chain seq x y z
N MET A 1 -14.98 -2.57 -22.53
CA MET A 1 -16.15 -1.70 -22.30
C MET A 1 -16.01 -1.18 -20.89
N ASN A 2 -15.86 0.13 -20.70
CA ASN A 2 -15.65 0.74 -19.38
C ASN A 2 -17.02 0.92 -18.70
N GLU A 3 -17.45 -0.06 -17.90
CA GLU A 3 -18.77 -0.07 -17.27
C GLU A 3 -18.87 0.81 -15.99
N ASN A 4 -17.81 1.53 -15.63
CA ASN A 4 -17.70 2.27 -14.36
C ASN A 4 -17.47 3.79 -14.51
N LEU A 5 -17.76 4.37 -15.67
CA LEU A 5 -17.63 5.81 -15.90
C LEU A 5 -18.98 6.51 -15.68
N ASN A 6 -19.03 7.43 -14.72
CA ASN A 6 -20.15 8.36 -14.54
C ASN A 6 -19.77 9.73 -15.09
N THR A 7 -20.69 10.37 -15.80
CA THR A 7 -20.52 11.75 -16.29
C THR A 7 -21.06 12.72 -15.26
N GLU A 8 -20.21 13.64 -14.78
CA GLU A 8 -20.64 14.76 -13.94
C GLU A 8 -20.42 16.10 -14.66
N ASN A 9 -21.35 17.03 -14.47
CA ASN A 9 -21.21 18.41 -14.92
C ASN A 9 -20.54 19.22 -13.80
N ILE A 10 -19.30 19.63 -14.03
CA ILE A 10 -18.61 20.54 -13.12
C ILE A 10 -18.73 21.96 -13.67
N ILE A 11 -19.22 22.88 -12.84
CA ILE A 11 -19.29 24.31 -13.12
C ILE A 11 -17.99 24.93 -12.62
N ASN A 12 -17.19 25.48 -13.53
CA ASN A 12 -15.97 26.21 -13.19
C ASN A 12 -16.31 27.53 -12.49
N ALA A 13 -15.33 28.13 -11.80
CA ALA A 13 -15.49 29.42 -11.10
C ALA A 13 -16.00 30.55 -12.01
N ASP A 14 -15.78 30.40 -13.33
CA ASP A 14 -16.10 31.36 -14.37
C ASP A 14 -17.52 31.16 -14.94
N GLY A 15 -18.27 30.17 -14.43
CA GLY A 15 -19.62 29.82 -14.88
C GLY A 15 -19.69 28.84 -16.06
N ASP A 16 -18.54 28.44 -16.62
CA ASP A 16 -18.47 27.47 -17.72
C ASP A 16 -18.63 26.04 -17.20
N SER A 17 -19.51 25.26 -17.83
CA SER A 17 -19.77 23.86 -17.47
C SER A 17 -19.00 22.92 -18.38
N ARG A 18 -18.17 22.05 -17.80
CA ARG A 18 -17.57 20.93 -18.54
C ARG A 18 -18.10 19.60 -18.03
N GLN A 19 -18.36 18.68 -18.97
CA GLN A 19 -18.56 17.28 -18.65
C GLN A 19 -17.22 16.63 -18.32
N VAL A 20 -17.15 15.96 -17.18
CA VAL A 20 -15.99 15.18 -16.77
C VAL A 20 -16.42 13.73 -16.59
N GLU A 21 -15.69 12.81 -17.22
CA GLU A 21 -15.85 11.39 -16.95
C GLU A 21 -15.11 11.03 -15.66
N LEU A 22 -15.88 10.60 -14.66
CA LEU A 22 -15.36 10.15 -13.38
C LEU A 22 -15.40 8.62 -13.31
N LEU A 23 -14.32 8.04 -12.82
CA LEU A 23 -14.18 6.62 -12.54
C LEU A 23 -14.75 6.33 -11.14
N VAL A 24 -15.94 5.75 -11.10
CA VAL A 24 -16.56 5.28 -9.85
C VAL A 24 -16.20 3.82 -9.67
N ILE A 25 -15.37 3.53 -8.67
CA ILE A 25 -14.95 2.16 -8.38
C ILE A 25 -15.98 1.52 -7.45
N PRO A 26 -16.70 0.46 -7.87
CA PRO A 26 -17.63 -0.22 -7.00
C PRO A 26 -16.88 -0.99 -5.89
N PRO A 27 -17.57 -1.32 -4.78
CA PRO A 27 -17.06 -2.26 -3.78
C PRO A 27 -16.56 -3.54 -4.42
N THR A 28 -15.24 -3.71 -4.44
CA THR A 28 -14.52 -4.80 -5.11
C THR A 28 -13.29 -5.16 -4.29
N ASN A 29 -12.61 -6.25 -4.66
CA ASN A 29 -11.33 -6.63 -4.08
C ASN A 29 -10.33 -6.87 -5.22
N THR A 30 -9.83 -5.77 -5.79
CA THR A 30 -9.02 -5.82 -7.01
C THR A 30 -7.85 -4.84 -6.97
N PHE A 31 -6.91 -5.04 -7.88
CA PHE A 31 -5.86 -4.09 -8.19
C PHE A 31 -5.48 -4.23 -9.65
N GLU A 32 -4.98 -3.15 -10.25
CA GLU A 32 -4.70 -3.05 -11.68
C GLU A 32 -3.23 -2.73 -11.95
N ASN A 33 -2.72 -3.20 -13.09
CA ASN A 33 -1.40 -2.82 -13.58
C ASN A 33 -1.49 -1.47 -14.29
N ILE A 34 -1.39 -0.38 -13.53
CA ILE A 34 -1.60 0.98 -14.01
C ILE A 34 -0.75 1.97 -13.20
N ASP A 35 -0.40 3.11 -13.81
CA ASP A 35 0.05 4.27 -13.04
C ASP A 35 -1.11 4.78 -12.18
N CYS A 36 -0.88 4.87 -10.87
CA CYS A 36 -1.89 5.34 -9.93
C CYS A 36 -2.40 6.75 -10.25
N MET A 37 -1.59 7.63 -10.84
CA MET A 37 -2.01 8.98 -11.21
C MET A 37 -3.05 8.98 -12.33
N GLU A 38 -3.05 7.98 -13.22
CA GLU A 38 -4.08 7.84 -14.24
C GLU A 38 -5.46 7.54 -13.63
N MET A 39 -5.48 6.78 -12.54
CA MET A 39 -6.68 6.44 -11.79
C MET A 39 -7.10 7.60 -10.87
N LEU A 40 -6.17 8.13 -10.06
CA LEU A 40 -6.44 9.17 -9.07
C LEU A 40 -7.13 10.38 -9.71
N ARG A 41 -6.60 10.87 -10.84
CA ARG A 41 -7.14 12.04 -11.56
C ARG A 41 -8.59 11.87 -12.04
N LYS A 42 -9.03 10.62 -12.23
CA LYS A 42 -10.39 10.29 -12.69
C LYS A 42 -11.33 9.95 -11.54
N CYS A 43 -10.80 9.71 -10.35
CA CYS A 43 -11.61 9.27 -9.21
C CYS A 43 -12.32 10.46 -8.54
N PRO A 44 -13.61 10.31 -8.15
CA PRO A 44 -14.32 11.36 -7.41
C PRO A 44 -13.63 11.75 -6.10
N PRO A 45 -13.82 12.98 -5.61
CA PRO A 45 -13.40 13.36 -4.28
C PRO A 45 -14.01 12.45 -3.22
N LYS A 46 -13.21 12.07 -2.21
CA LYS A 46 -13.63 11.26 -1.05
C LYS A 46 -14.32 9.93 -1.38
N HIS A 47 -14.02 9.38 -2.55
CA HIS A 47 -14.48 8.07 -3.00
C HIS A 47 -14.00 6.92 -2.09
N PHE A 48 -12.78 7.02 -1.57
CA PHE A 48 -12.18 6.02 -0.69
C PHE A 48 -12.32 6.41 0.79
N ASP A 49 -12.64 5.43 1.64
CA ASP A 49 -12.76 5.65 3.09
C ASP A 49 -11.39 5.81 3.75
N LEU A 50 -10.42 4.99 3.33
CA LEU A 50 -9.07 5.02 3.83
C LEU A 50 -8.07 4.67 2.74
N ALA A 51 -7.08 5.54 2.52
CA ALA A 51 -5.90 5.19 1.76
C ALA A 51 -4.78 4.69 2.68
N ILE A 52 -4.21 3.52 2.40
CA ILE A 52 -3.04 2.97 3.08
C ILE A 52 -1.96 2.74 2.01
N VAL A 53 -0.99 3.66 1.93
CA VAL A 53 -0.03 3.70 0.81
C VAL A 53 1.42 3.57 1.28
N ASP A 54 2.24 2.88 0.48
CA ASP A 54 3.70 2.75 0.66
C ASP A 54 4.46 3.25 -0.58
N PRO A 55 4.40 4.57 -0.87
CA PRO A 55 5.07 5.16 -2.04
C PRO A 55 6.59 5.01 -1.97
N PRO A 56 7.32 5.14 -3.11
CA PRO A 56 8.78 5.25 -3.07
C PRO A 56 9.21 6.47 -2.24
N TYR A 57 10.27 6.32 -1.44
CA TYR A 57 10.75 7.37 -0.53
C TYR A 57 11.83 8.23 -1.20
N GLY A 58 12.41 7.77 -2.31
CA GLY A 58 13.48 8.48 -3.02
C GLY A 58 14.78 8.52 -2.22
N ILE A 59 15.08 7.42 -1.52
CA ILE A 59 16.24 7.30 -0.62
C ILE A 59 17.26 6.26 -1.09
N TRP A 60 16.93 5.44 -2.10
CA TRP A 60 17.78 4.33 -2.53
C TRP A 60 19.20 4.77 -2.89
N ASP A 61 19.33 5.78 -3.75
CA ASP A 61 20.64 6.28 -4.17
C ASP A 61 21.33 7.12 -3.08
N LYS A 62 20.55 7.82 -2.25
CA LYS A 62 21.06 8.69 -1.17
C LYS A 62 21.71 7.89 -0.04
N LEU A 63 21.23 6.67 0.18
CA LEU A 63 21.78 5.74 1.18
C LEU A 63 22.78 4.74 0.58
N SER A 64 22.96 4.74 -0.74
CA SER A 64 23.82 3.81 -1.48
C SER A 64 25.25 4.26 -1.88
N PRO A 65 25.83 5.43 -1.53
CA PRO A 65 27.23 5.70 -1.94
C PRO A 65 28.24 4.80 -1.21
N THR A 66 27.92 4.35 0.00
CA THR A 66 28.69 3.40 0.80
C THR A 66 27.73 2.64 1.71
N GLY A 67 27.06 1.61 1.16
CA GLY A 67 26.07 0.83 1.91
C GLY A 67 26.58 0.44 3.30
N GLY A 68 25.91 0.93 4.34
CA GLY A 68 26.21 0.71 5.76
C GLY A 68 25.95 -0.72 6.23
N GLY A 69 26.45 -1.70 5.49
CA GLY A 69 26.54 -3.09 5.87
C GLY A 69 27.88 -3.61 5.36
N THR A 70 28.74 -4.06 6.27
CA THR A 70 29.99 -4.75 5.93
C THR A 70 29.70 -5.79 4.86
N THR A 71 30.50 -5.76 3.79
CA THR A 71 30.41 -6.47 2.51
C THR A 71 30.21 -7.99 2.54
N LYS A 72 30.09 -8.63 3.70
CA LYS A 72 30.05 -10.09 3.83
C LYS A 72 28.68 -10.73 3.69
N ASN A 73 27.56 -9.99 3.77
CA ASN A 73 26.21 -10.55 3.69
C ASN A 73 25.21 -9.62 2.95
N LYS A 74 25.52 -9.18 1.72
CA LYS A 74 24.47 -8.56 0.88
C LYS A 74 23.45 -9.64 0.48
N PRO A 75 22.16 -9.48 0.81
CA PRO A 75 21.14 -10.41 0.34
C PRO A 75 21.09 -10.40 -1.19
N LYS A 76 20.95 -11.57 -1.84
CA LYS A 76 20.95 -11.71 -3.31
C LYS A 76 19.91 -10.84 -4.04
N PHE A 77 18.86 -10.35 -3.35
CA PHE A 77 17.88 -9.43 -3.92
C PHE A 77 18.40 -8.01 -4.13
N MET A 78 19.54 -7.63 -3.56
CA MET A 78 20.17 -6.32 -3.78
C MET A 78 20.83 -6.19 -5.18
N ASN A 79 20.79 -7.25 -5.99
CA ASN A 79 21.23 -7.24 -7.39
C ASN A 79 20.10 -6.91 -8.38
N SER A 80 18.84 -6.76 -7.93
CA SER A 80 17.79 -6.20 -8.79
C SER A 80 18.01 -4.70 -8.94
N LYS A 81 17.94 -4.19 -10.17
CA LYS A 81 17.95 -2.75 -10.43
C LYS A 81 16.71 -2.14 -9.75
N VAL A 82 16.91 -1.35 -8.70
CA VAL A 82 15.83 -0.63 -8.00
C VAL A 82 15.84 0.80 -8.55
N ASP A 83 15.24 1.02 -9.71
CA ASP A 83 15.11 2.36 -10.30
C ASP A 83 13.83 3.10 -9.88
N TRP A 84 12.88 2.39 -9.27
CA TRP A 84 11.61 2.95 -8.78
C TRP A 84 11.71 3.75 -7.46
N ASP A 85 12.78 3.59 -6.65
CA ASP A 85 12.98 4.33 -5.38
C ASP A 85 14.04 5.45 -5.49
N THR A 86 14.23 5.97 -6.70
CA THR A 86 15.22 7.03 -6.99
C THR A 86 14.69 8.42 -6.63
N SER A 87 13.37 8.62 -6.66
CA SER A 87 12.71 9.88 -6.28
C SER A 87 11.36 9.62 -5.62
N PRO A 88 10.94 10.46 -4.65
CA PRO A 88 9.60 10.37 -4.10
C PRO A 88 8.55 10.84 -5.12
N PRO A 89 7.25 10.48 -4.96
CA PRO A 89 6.20 11.06 -5.78
C PRO A 89 6.15 12.60 -5.65
N PRO A 90 5.72 13.31 -6.71
CA PRO A 90 5.56 14.77 -6.67
C PRO A 90 4.44 15.18 -5.70
N GLN A 91 4.41 16.45 -5.29
CA GLN A 91 3.35 16.99 -4.41
C GLN A 91 1.93 16.73 -4.96
N GLU A 92 1.75 16.80 -6.29
CA GLU A 92 0.50 16.50 -6.99
C GLU A 92 -0.09 15.13 -6.61
N TYR A 93 0.77 14.11 -6.40
CA TYR A 93 0.31 12.80 -5.97
C TYR A 93 -0.38 12.86 -4.60
N PHE A 94 0.19 13.61 -3.65
CA PHE A 94 -0.38 13.74 -2.32
C PHE A 94 -1.65 14.58 -2.34
N ASP A 95 -1.70 15.62 -3.17
CA ASP A 95 -2.89 16.46 -3.33
C ASP A 95 -4.07 15.63 -3.87
N GLU A 96 -3.82 14.80 -4.89
CA GLU A 96 -4.81 13.88 -5.44
C GLU A 96 -5.19 12.77 -4.45
N LEU A 97 -4.21 12.19 -3.74
CA LEU A 97 -4.46 11.20 -2.69
C LEU A 97 -5.40 11.76 -1.61
N PHE A 98 -5.15 13.00 -1.15
CA PHE A 98 -6.00 13.69 -0.18
C PHE A 98 -7.36 14.04 -0.76
N ARG A 99 -7.44 14.39 -2.05
CA ARG A 99 -8.71 14.68 -2.72
C ARG A 99 -9.62 13.45 -2.75
N VAL A 100 -9.10 12.29 -3.17
CA VAL A 100 -9.92 11.09 -3.41
C VAL A 100 -10.25 10.28 -2.16
N SER A 101 -9.56 10.50 -1.03
CA SER A 101 -9.75 9.69 0.18
C SER A 101 -10.17 10.50 1.41
N LYS A 102 -10.98 9.90 2.29
CA LYS A 102 -11.44 10.53 3.54
C LYS A 102 -10.30 10.58 4.56
N ASN A 103 -9.59 9.47 4.76
CA ASN A 103 -8.42 9.38 5.64
C ASN A 103 -7.21 8.73 4.93
N GLN A 104 -6.01 8.97 5.45
CA GLN A 104 -4.78 8.43 4.88
C GLN A 104 -3.82 7.91 5.96
N ILE A 105 -3.11 6.85 5.61
CA ILE A 105 -1.92 6.31 6.27
C ILE A 105 -0.84 6.22 5.20
N ILE A 106 0.22 7.01 5.36
CA ILE A 106 1.30 7.17 4.38
C ILE A 106 2.61 6.69 5.03
N TRP A 107 3.09 5.53 4.61
CA TRP A 107 4.38 5.01 5.05
C TRP A 107 5.53 5.86 4.53
N GLY A 108 6.58 6.00 5.34
CA GLY A 108 7.72 6.85 5.00
C GLY A 108 7.41 8.35 5.10
N GLY A 109 6.34 8.74 5.81
CA GLY A 109 5.87 10.12 5.92
C GLY A 109 6.93 11.16 6.33
N ASN A 110 8.01 10.74 6.97
CA ASN A 110 9.16 11.58 7.31
C ASN A 110 10.04 11.97 6.10
N ASN A 111 9.79 11.41 4.92
CA ASN A 111 10.52 11.70 3.67
C ASN A 111 9.73 12.64 2.73
N PHE A 112 8.53 13.08 3.14
CA PHE A 112 7.61 13.84 2.30
C PHE A 112 7.21 15.15 2.98
N ASN A 113 6.74 16.11 2.18
CA ASN A 113 6.19 17.38 2.68
C ASN A 113 4.72 17.22 3.06
N LEU A 114 4.47 16.57 4.20
CA LEU A 114 3.11 16.31 4.71
C LEU A 114 2.72 17.30 5.82
N PRO A 115 1.41 17.57 6.02
CA PRO A 115 0.94 18.37 7.15
C PRO A 115 1.41 17.82 8.49
N THR A 116 1.42 18.64 9.53
CA THR A 116 1.72 18.13 10.88
C THR A 116 0.65 17.14 11.33
N THR A 117 1.07 16.02 11.94
CA THR A 117 0.15 15.06 12.56
C THR A 117 0.55 14.77 14.00
N ARG A 118 -0.45 14.50 14.84
CA ARG A 118 -0.30 13.94 16.18
C ARG A 118 -0.55 12.43 16.23
N CYS A 119 -1.13 11.86 15.18
CA CYS A 119 -1.37 10.44 15.04
C CYS A 119 -0.41 9.90 13.98
N PHE A 120 0.79 9.54 14.39
CA PHE A 120 1.69 8.76 13.56
C PHE A 120 1.72 7.31 14.04
N ILE A 121 2.07 6.40 13.13
CA ILE A 121 2.24 4.98 13.45
C ILE A 121 3.73 4.66 13.38
N VAL A 122 4.22 3.97 14.40
CA VAL A 122 5.54 3.34 14.38
C VAL A 122 5.34 1.83 14.24
N TRP A 123 5.79 1.27 13.12
CA TRP A 123 5.87 -0.18 12.96
C TRP A 123 7.15 -0.69 13.61
N ASP A 124 7.04 -1.43 14.71
CA ASP A 124 8.14 -2.20 15.29
C ASP A 124 8.23 -3.57 14.59
N LYS A 125 9.36 -3.78 13.89
CA LYS A 125 9.63 -4.94 13.04
C LYS A 125 10.02 -6.20 13.82
N LEU A 126 10.14 -6.10 15.15
CA LEU A 126 10.54 -7.19 16.04
C LEU A 126 11.89 -7.81 15.62
N LYS A 127 12.82 -6.96 15.22
CA LYS A 127 14.20 -7.37 14.88
C LYS A 127 15.05 -7.48 16.13
N GLY A 128 15.97 -8.45 16.14
CA GLY A 128 16.98 -8.60 17.19
C GLY A 128 17.95 -7.43 17.25
N GLU A 129 18.89 -7.48 18.20
CA GLU A 129 19.80 -6.37 18.47
C GLU A 129 20.81 -6.13 17.34
N GLU A 130 21.30 -7.20 16.71
CA GLU A 130 22.30 -7.18 15.65
C GLU A 130 21.68 -7.13 14.24
N VAL A 131 21.18 -5.97 13.84
CA VAL A 131 20.64 -5.77 12.48
C VAL A 131 21.24 -4.55 11.80
N THR A 132 21.46 -4.66 10.48
CA THR A 132 22.02 -3.57 9.64
C THR A 132 20.94 -2.66 9.04
N PHE A 133 19.67 -3.01 9.19
CA PHE A 133 18.53 -2.24 8.65
C PHE A 133 17.65 -1.75 9.79
N SER A 134 16.89 -0.67 9.55
CA SER A 134 16.00 -0.07 10.56
C SER A 134 15.12 -1.11 11.27
N LYS A 135 15.00 -0.95 12.59
CA LYS A 135 14.14 -1.73 13.48
C LYS A 135 12.69 -1.27 13.41
N VAL A 136 12.45 -0.04 12.96
CA VAL A 136 11.12 0.55 12.88
C VAL A 136 10.87 1.23 11.53
N ASP A 137 9.62 1.30 11.11
CA ASP A 137 9.17 2.22 10.05
C ASP A 137 8.16 3.22 10.61
N TYR A 138 8.12 4.39 9.99
CA TYR A 138 7.21 5.48 10.34
C TYR A 138 6.09 5.60 9.30
N ALA A 139 4.85 5.77 9.74
CA ALA A 139 3.75 6.22 8.90
C ALA A 139 3.15 7.51 9.44
N TRP A 140 2.96 8.48 8.55
CA TRP A 140 2.11 9.64 8.81
C TRP A 140 0.64 9.22 8.69
N THR A 141 -0.25 9.81 9.48
CA THR A 141 -1.70 9.62 9.29
C THR A 141 -2.47 10.94 9.39
N SER A 142 -3.61 11.01 8.70
CA SER A 142 -4.53 12.16 8.75
C SER A 142 -5.42 12.18 9.99
N PHE A 143 -5.37 11.14 10.83
CA PHE A 143 -6.30 11.00 11.95
C PHE A 143 -5.99 11.98 13.09
N ASN A 144 -7.03 12.48 13.74
CA ASN A 144 -6.91 13.29 14.95
C ASN A 144 -7.03 12.42 16.22
N ARG A 145 -6.11 11.48 16.42
CA ARG A 145 -6.06 10.58 17.58
C ARG A 145 -4.63 10.44 18.15
N LEU A 146 -4.41 9.53 19.10
CA LEU A 146 -3.08 9.27 19.66
C LEU A 146 -2.21 8.48 18.67
N SER A 147 -0.89 8.72 18.71
CA SER A 147 0.09 7.90 17.98
C SER A 147 0.10 6.46 18.47
N GLU A 148 0.41 5.52 17.58
CA GLU A 148 0.37 4.09 17.86
C GLU A 148 1.69 3.39 17.54
N ILE A 149 2.04 2.37 18.33
CA ILE A 149 3.11 1.43 18.01
C ILE A 149 2.46 0.12 17.60
N ILE A 150 2.68 -0.30 16.35
CA ILE A 150 2.19 -1.59 15.85
C ILE A 150 3.36 -2.55 15.75
N ARG A 151 3.29 -3.66 16.47
CA ARG A 151 4.30 -4.72 16.46
C ARG A 151 3.92 -5.81 15.46
N ALA A 152 4.74 -6.04 14.45
CA ALA A 152 4.59 -7.14 13.52
C ALA A 152 5.95 -7.60 13.01
N ASN A 153 6.23 -8.91 13.07
CA ASN A 153 7.52 -9.42 12.64
C ASN A 153 7.66 -9.27 11.12
N ALA A 154 8.68 -8.55 10.66
CA ALA A 154 8.94 -8.32 9.23
C ALA A 154 9.22 -9.60 8.42
N ASN A 155 9.48 -10.72 9.10
CA ASN A 155 9.72 -12.05 8.53
C ASN A 155 8.56 -13.04 8.81
N ALA A 156 7.48 -12.63 9.49
CA ALA A 156 6.31 -13.47 9.67
C ALA A 156 5.71 -13.89 8.31
N GLY A 157 5.43 -15.18 8.14
CA GLY A 157 4.93 -15.77 6.89
C GLY A 157 6.00 -16.33 5.93
N PHE A 158 7.25 -15.85 6.01
CA PHE A 158 8.35 -16.40 5.20
C PHE A 158 8.94 -17.68 5.78
N MET A 159 8.92 -17.83 7.11
CA MET A 159 9.43 -19.01 7.80
C MET A 159 8.46 -20.22 7.77
N MET A 160 7.16 -19.98 7.60
CA MET A 160 6.13 -21.04 7.66
C MET A 160 5.92 -21.83 6.36
N THR A 161 6.37 -21.33 5.20
CA THR A 161 6.03 -21.95 3.90
C THR A 161 7.18 -22.66 3.21
N GLY A 162 8.41 -22.59 3.74
CA GLY A 162 9.62 -23.12 3.09
C GLY A 162 10.00 -22.43 1.77
N ILE A 163 9.15 -21.53 1.25
CA ILE A 163 9.37 -20.78 0.02
C ILE A 163 9.92 -19.41 0.40
N ASN A 164 11.25 -19.36 0.51
CA ASN A 164 12.01 -18.23 1.00
C ASN A 164 12.27 -17.17 -0.09
N LYS A 165 11.21 -16.71 -0.79
CA LYS A 165 11.37 -15.67 -1.83
C LYS A 165 10.41 -14.51 -1.59
N ARG A 166 10.98 -13.39 -1.12
CA ARG A 166 10.32 -12.08 -1.15
C ARG A 166 9.97 -11.74 -2.60
N ILE A 167 8.76 -11.24 -2.81
CA ILE A 167 8.36 -10.69 -4.11
C ILE A 167 8.97 -9.31 -4.27
N HIS A 168 8.91 -8.51 -3.20
CA HIS A 168 9.36 -7.13 -3.19
C HIS A 168 10.41 -6.90 -2.08
N PRO A 169 11.46 -6.08 -2.31
CA PRO A 169 12.48 -5.81 -1.30
C PRO A 169 11.91 -5.13 -0.04
N THR A 170 10.92 -4.25 -0.19
CA THR A 170 10.26 -3.53 0.92
C THR A 170 8.94 -4.18 1.38
N GLN A 171 8.69 -5.44 1.01
CA GLN A 171 7.46 -6.17 1.35
C GLN A 171 7.14 -6.11 2.85
N LYS A 172 6.04 -5.44 3.19
CA LYS A 172 5.46 -5.42 4.54
C LYS A 172 4.62 -6.69 4.81
N PRO A 173 4.56 -7.19 6.06
CA PRO A 173 3.82 -8.41 6.40
C PRO A 173 2.30 -8.17 6.42
N ILE A 174 1.51 -9.20 6.09
CA ILE A 174 0.03 -9.15 6.13
C ILE A 174 -0.49 -8.76 7.52
N GLU A 175 0.15 -9.30 8.57
CA GLU A 175 -0.20 -9.01 9.97
C GLU A 175 -0.13 -7.53 10.33
N LEU A 176 0.79 -6.77 9.70
CA LEU A 176 0.86 -5.33 9.91
C LEU A 176 -0.41 -4.64 9.39
N TYR A 177 -0.83 -4.95 8.17
CA TYR A 177 -2.04 -4.38 7.57
C TYR A 177 -3.29 -4.81 8.32
N ARG A 178 -3.39 -6.07 8.76
CA ARG A 178 -4.50 -6.55 9.58
C ARG A 178 -4.70 -5.71 10.83
N LYS A 179 -3.62 -5.45 11.59
CA LYS A 179 -3.67 -4.61 12.79
C LYS A 179 -4.02 -3.16 12.51
N ILE A 180 -3.61 -2.64 11.35
CA ILE A 180 -3.96 -1.28 10.93
C ILE A 180 -5.45 -1.20 10.61
N LEU A 181 -5.97 -2.11 9.78
CA LEU A 181 -7.38 -2.14 9.39
C LEU A 181 -8.27 -2.22 10.62
N MET A 182 -8.00 -3.14 11.55
CA MET A 182 -8.75 -3.28 12.81
C MET A 182 -8.79 -2.01 13.69
N LYS A 183 -7.84 -1.09 13.52
CA LYS A 183 -7.74 0.14 14.33
C LYS A 183 -8.27 1.37 13.60
N TYR A 184 -8.22 1.39 12.27
CA TYR A 184 -8.35 2.60 11.46
C TYR A 184 -9.40 2.52 10.36
N ALA A 185 -10.04 1.36 10.16
CA ALA A 185 -11.12 1.16 9.20
C ALA A 185 -12.32 0.49 9.88
N ASP A 186 -13.51 0.72 9.33
CA ASP A 186 -14.76 0.08 9.69
C ASP A 186 -15.11 -1.03 8.68
N GLU A 187 -15.93 -1.99 9.10
CA GLU A 187 -16.39 -3.08 8.22
C GLU A 187 -17.05 -2.53 6.96
N GLY A 188 -16.64 -3.03 5.79
CA GLY A 188 -17.15 -2.58 4.50
C GLY A 188 -16.46 -1.33 3.92
N ASP A 189 -15.54 -0.68 4.64
CA ASP A 189 -14.77 0.46 4.11
C ASP A 189 -14.06 0.10 2.79
N LEU A 190 -14.02 1.06 1.87
CA LEU A 190 -13.27 0.96 0.62
C LEU A 190 -11.85 1.49 0.81
N ILE A 191 -10.90 0.56 0.82
CA ILE A 191 -9.48 0.81 1.04
C ILE A 191 -8.75 1.06 -0.28
N LEU A 192 -7.91 2.10 -0.33
CA LEU A 192 -7.03 2.41 -1.46
C LEU A 192 -5.57 2.09 -1.14
N ASP A 193 -4.87 1.43 -2.06
CA ASP A 193 -3.41 1.33 -2.06
C ASP A 193 -2.85 1.63 -3.46
N THR A 194 -2.19 2.77 -3.62
CA THR A 194 -1.65 3.19 -4.92
C THR A 194 -0.31 2.53 -5.27
N HIS A 195 0.27 1.73 -4.36
CA HIS A 195 1.59 1.09 -4.51
C HIS A 195 1.55 -0.34 -3.93
N VAL A 196 0.71 -1.20 -4.51
CA VAL A 196 0.35 -2.52 -3.96
C VAL A 196 1.58 -3.41 -3.72
N GLY A 197 2.60 -3.32 -4.58
CA GLY A 197 3.83 -4.08 -4.52
C GLY A 197 3.53 -5.57 -4.46
N SER A 198 3.81 -6.18 -3.31
CA SER A 198 3.62 -7.63 -3.12
C SER A 198 2.18 -8.09 -2.83
N GLY A 199 1.21 -7.17 -2.67
CA GLY A 199 -0.19 -7.50 -2.41
C GLY A 199 -0.54 -7.85 -0.95
N SER A 200 0.30 -7.48 0.03
CA SER A 200 0.03 -7.80 1.44
C SER A 200 -1.20 -7.07 2.00
N SER A 201 -1.43 -5.83 1.58
CA SER A 201 -2.56 -4.98 1.96
C SER A 201 -3.88 -5.56 1.46
N LEU A 202 -3.97 -5.94 0.18
CA LEU A 202 -5.14 -6.59 -0.40
C LEU A 202 -5.48 -7.92 0.29
N ILE A 203 -4.49 -8.76 0.59
CA ILE A 203 -4.75 -10.02 1.33
C ILE A 203 -5.38 -9.72 2.69
N ALA A 204 -4.85 -8.73 3.43
CA ALA A 204 -5.40 -8.36 4.73
C ALA A 204 -6.83 -7.78 4.62
N CYS A 205 -7.13 -7.03 3.56
CA CYS A 205 -8.46 -6.46 3.33
C CYS A 205 -9.49 -7.55 3.07
N ILE A 206 -9.19 -8.51 2.19
CA ILE A 206 -10.11 -9.62 1.90
C ILE A 206 -10.35 -10.47 3.15
N GLU A 207 -9.29 -10.81 3.91
CA GLU A 207 -9.41 -11.58 5.16
C GLU A 207 -10.23 -10.85 6.24
N GLY A 208 -10.21 -9.52 6.21
CA GLY A 208 -10.92 -8.67 7.16
C GLY A 208 -12.32 -8.24 6.71
N GLY A 209 -12.80 -8.67 5.53
CA GLY A 209 -14.11 -8.26 5.01
C GLY A 209 -14.17 -6.80 4.52
N PHE A 210 -13.03 -6.20 4.19
CA PHE A 210 -12.97 -4.85 3.63
C PHE A 210 -13.08 -4.88 2.10
N ASN A 211 -13.48 -3.76 1.51
CA ASN A 211 -13.35 -3.54 0.07
C ASN A 211 -11.99 -2.94 -0.24
N TYR A 212 -11.46 -3.20 -1.43
CA TYR A 212 -10.12 -2.78 -1.81
C TYR A 212 -9.99 -2.48 -3.30
N TYR A 213 -9.31 -1.37 -3.57
CA TYR A 213 -8.78 -1.07 -4.89
C TYR A 213 -7.30 -0.68 -4.79
N GLY A 214 -6.49 -1.12 -5.75
CA GLY A 214 -5.10 -0.70 -5.79
C GLY A 214 -4.48 -0.61 -7.17
N CYS A 215 -3.30 0.00 -7.20
CA CYS A 215 -2.49 0.18 -8.40
C CYS A 215 -1.09 -0.40 -8.17
N GLU A 216 -0.54 -1.04 -9.20
CA GLU A 216 0.86 -1.45 -9.26
C GLU A 216 1.39 -1.14 -10.66
N ILE A 217 2.40 -0.27 -10.77
CA ILE A 217 2.91 0.15 -12.07
C ILE A 217 3.86 -0.89 -12.68
N ASP A 218 4.60 -1.62 -11.84
CA ASP A 218 5.55 -2.63 -12.29
C ASP A 218 4.83 -3.94 -12.61
N ASN A 219 4.84 -4.33 -13.88
CA ASN A 219 4.15 -5.52 -14.34
C ASN A 219 4.71 -6.83 -13.71
N GLU A 220 6.00 -6.89 -13.39
CA GLU A 220 6.57 -8.08 -12.72
C GLU A 220 6.05 -8.22 -11.28
N TYR A 221 6.00 -7.11 -10.53
CA TYR A 221 5.41 -7.10 -9.20
C TYR A 221 3.91 -7.37 -9.24
N TYR A 222 3.19 -6.77 -10.18
CA TYR A 222 1.77 -7.00 -10.39
C TYR A 222 1.47 -8.50 -10.61
N GLU A 223 2.16 -9.14 -11.56
CA GLU A 223 1.95 -10.55 -11.87
C GLU A 223 2.35 -11.48 -10.71
N ALA A 224 3.43 -11.14 -9.99
CA ALA A 224 3.86 -11.88 -8.82
C ALA A 224 2.86 -11.76 -7.66
N ALA A 225 2.35 -10.55 -7.39
CA ALA A 225 1.33 -10.29 -6.38
C ALA A 225 0.03 -11.02 -6.69
N LYS A 226 -0.45 -10.96 -7.94
CA LYS A 226 -1.65 -11.66 -8.40
C LYS A 226 -1.56 -13.17 -8.15
N LYS A 227 -0.40 -13.78 -8.44
CA LYS A 227 -0.14 -15.20 -8.13
C LYS A 227 -0.14 -15.48 -6.63
N ARG A 228 0.45 -14.60 -5.81
CA ARG A 228 0.48 -14.74 -4.35
C ARG A 228 -0.92 -14.66 -3.74
N ILE A 229 -1.70 -13.67 -4.15
CA ILE A 229 -3.10 -13.46 -3.75
C ILE A 229 -3.92 -14.70 -4.10
N GLY A 230 -3.87 -15.17 -5.36
CA GLY A 230 -4.60 -16.37 -5.76
C GLY A 230 -4.20 -17.64 -5.00
N ARG A 231 -2.95 -17.76 -4.53
CA ARG A 231 -2.53 -18.86 -3.64
C ARG A 231 -3.06 -18.72 -2.22
N ALA A 232 -3.18 -17.49 -1.70
CA ALA A 232 -3.74 -17.25 -0.37
C ALA A 232 -5.21 -17.70 -0.33
N PHE A 233 -6.00 -17.35 -1.35
CA PHE A 233 -7.43 -17.65 -1.37
C PHE A 233 -7.80 -19.09 -1.75
N ARG A 234 -7.01 -19.76 -2.60
CA ARG A 234 -7.18 -21.21 -2.80
C ARG A 234 -7.01 -22.03 -1.53
N LYS A 235 -6.18 -21.59 -0.58
CA LYS A 235 -6.05 -22.28 0.71
C LYS A 235 -7.29 -22.13 1.59
N TYR A 236 -7.96 -20.99 1.53
CA TYR A 236 -9.21 -20.78 2.25
C TYR A 236 -10.32 -21.67 1.68
N GLU A 237 -10.47 -21.73 0.36
CA GLU A 237 -11.44 -22.63 -0.30
C GLU A 237 -11.22 -24.10 0.10
N LEU A 238 -9.96 -24.55 0.16
CA LEU A 238 -9.63 -25.92 0.59
C LEU A 238 -9.88 -26.15 2.09
N ALA A 239 -9.57 -25.19 2.96
CA ALA A 239 -9.78 -25.31 4.41
C ALA A 239 -11.27 -25.45 4.77
N PHE A 240 -12.15 -24.72 4.08
CA PHE A 240 -13.60 -24.82 4.28
C PHE A 240 -14.24 -26.04 3.59
N ALA A 241 -13.56 -26.62 2.60
CA ALA A 241 -14.00 -27.89 2.00
C ALA A 241 -13.75 -29.09 2.92
N ASP A 242 -12.69 -29.05 3.75
CA ASP A 242 -12.34 -30.10 4.70
C ASP A 242 -13.19 -30.05 6.00
N GLU A 243 -13.78 -28.91 6.35
CA GLU A 243 -14.69 -28.76 7.51
C GLU A 243 -16.15 -29.16 7.21
N ALA A 244 -16.48 -29.42 5.93
CA ALA A 244 -17.82 -29.76 5.47
C ALA A 244 -18.09 -31.28 5.34
N VAL A 245 -17.27 -32.13 5.99
CA VAL A 245 -17.38 -33.61 5.96
C VAL A 245 -17.71 -34.17 7.34
#